data_AF-A0A662AEP5-F1
#
_entry.id   AF-A0A662AEP5-F1
#
_cell.length_a   1.000
_cell.length_b   1.000
_cell.length_c   1.000
_cell.angle_alpha   90.00
_cell.angle_beta   90.00
_cell.angle_gamma   90.00
#
_symmetry.space_group_name_H-M   'P 1'
#
loop_
_entity.id
_entity.type
_entity.pdbx_description
1 polymer ?
#
loop_
_entity_poly.entity_id
_entity_poly.type
_entity_poly.pdbx_seq_one_letter_code
_entity_poly.pdbx_strand_id
1 'polypeptide(L)'
;MLLEENDKEFAKLYREEYSKRSEEDKLKAFRSIIRRQGNCGFTNSGHIEYLLNTDNGNRYRVTLRTHWTQGVDNGQFDQTIIIKAGERKLIACTDSGQISVTHYNRQVVGETLL
;
A
#
# COMPACT_ATOMS: atom_id res chain seq x y z
N MET A 1 -1.77 3.51 -13.17
CA MET A 1 -2.86 4.50 -13.35
C MET A 1 -2.33 5.83 -12.81
N LEU A 2 -2.70 6.98 -13.38
CA LEU A 2 -2.26 8.28 -12.84
C LEU A 2 -2.91 8.53 -11.47
N LEU A 3 -2.24 9.33 -10.63
CA LEU A 3 -2.75 9.69 -9.29
C LEU A 3 -4.07 10.45 -9.38
N GLU A 4 -5.01 10.11 -8.50
CA GLU A 4 -6.18 10.95 -8.25
C GLU A 4 -5.79 12.18 -7.40
N GLU A 5 -6.61 13.24 -7.41
CA GLU A 5 -6.29 14.50 -6.71
C GLU A 5 -6.03 14.30 -5.21
N ASN A 6 -6.84 13.48 -4.53
CA ASN A 6 -6.62 13.14 -3.12
C ASN A 6 -5.28 12.45 -2.88
N ASP A 7 -4.80 11.65 -3.83
CA ASP A 7 -3.49 10.98 -3.72
C ASP A 7 -2.35 11.95 -4.02
N LYS A 8 -2.54 12.91 -4.92
CA LYS A 8 -1.54 13.97 -5.18
C LYS A 8 -1.35 14.86 -3.94
N GLU A 9 -2.45 15.29 -3.33
CA GLU A 9 -2.42 16.11 -2.11
C GLU A 9 -1.77 15.33 -0.97
N PHE A 10 -2.19 14.08 -0.76
CA PHE A 10 -1.58 13.24 0.26
C PHE A 10 -0.08 13.02 0.00
N ALA A 11 0.32 12.68 -1.24
CA ALA A 11 1.72 12.47 -1.58
C ALA A 11 2.55 13.74 -1.37
N LYS A 12 1.97 14.92 -1.63
CA LYS A 12 2.62 16.21 -1.33
C LYS A 12 2.83 16.38 0.17
N LEU A 13 1.79 16.24 0.99
CA LEU A 13 1.90 16.33 2.45
C LEU A 13 2.89 15.31 3.01
N TYR A 14 2.86 14.08 2.51
CA TYR A 14 3.79 13.04 2.92
C TYR A 14 5.24 13.42 2.62
N ARG A 15 5.53 13.97 1.43
CA ARG A 15 6.86 14.44 1.06
C ARG A 15 7.33 15.60 1.94
N GLU A 16 6.44 16.54 2.26
CA GLU A 16 6.73 17.68 3.14
C GLU A 16 7.02 17.23 4.57
N GLU A 17 6.27 16.27 5.10
CA GLU A 17 6.55 15.70 6.41
C GLU A 17 7.82 14.85 6.40
N TYR A 18 8.04 14.08 5.34
CA TYR A 18 9.27 13.29 5.18
C TYR A 18 10.52 14.19 5.15
N SER A 19 10.47 15.34 4.46
CA SER A 19 11.64 16.22 4.35
C SER A 19 12.07 16.82 5.70
N LYS A 20 11.11 17.00 6.62
CA LYS A 20 11.32 17.48 7.99
C LYS A 20 11.89 16.42 8.95
N ARG A 21 11.85 15.14 8.59
CA ARG A 21 12.38 14.04 9.43
C ARG A 21 13.89 14.11 9.57
N SER A 22 14.40 13.55 10.67
CA SER A 22 15.83 13.32 10.86
C SER A 22 16.35 12.32 9.81
N GLU A 23 17.66 12.34 9.51
CA GLU A 23 18.25 11.37 8.58
C GLU A 23 18.07 9.92 9.06
N GLU A 24 18.15 9.67 10.37
CA GLU A 24 17.89 8.35 10.95
C GLU A 24 16.45 7.88 10.73
N ASP A 25 15.47 8.79 10.85
CA ASP A 25 14.06 8.47 10.61
C ASP A 25 13.76 8.29 9.13
N LYS A 26 14.44 9.02 8.25
CA LYS A 26 14.35 8.84 6.79
C LYS A 26 14.83 7.46 6.37
N LEU A 27 15.88 6.93 6.99
CA LEU A 27 16.37 5.57 6.71
C LEU A 27 15.37 4.47 7.09
N LYS A 28 14.46 4.74 8.03
CA LYS A 28 13.42 3.80 8.47
C LYS A 28 12.07 4.01 7.78
N ALA A 29 11.92 5.11 7.03
CA ALA A 29 10.66 5.48 6.38
C ALA A 29 10.61 4.99 4.93
N PHE A 30 9.51 4.37 4.54
CA PHE A 30 9.26 3.98 3.16
C PHE A 30 8.73 5.17 2.34
N ARG A 31 9.13 5.27 1.07
CA ARG A 31 8.58 6.23 0.09
C ARG A 31 7.26 5.76 -0.49
N SER A 32 7.04 4.45 -0.52
CA SER A 32 5.80 3.82 -0.96
C SER A 32 4.89 3.48 0.22
N ILE A 33 3.60 3.76 0.08
CA ILE A 33 2.60 3.54 1.13
C ILE A 33 1.36 2.85 0.58
N ILE A 34 0.62 2.16 1.45
CA ILE A 34 -0.68 1.58 1.12
C ILE A 34 -1.79 2.58 1.46
N ARG A 35 -2.68 2.82 0.50
CA ARG A 35 -3.85 3.68 0.63
C ARG A 35 -5.11 2.85 0.40
N ARG A 36 -6.14 3.08 1.22
CA ARG A 36 -7.46 2.48 1.06
C ARG A 36 -8.40 3.49 0.43
N GLN A 37 -9.04 3.12 -0.68
CA GLN A 37 -10.00 4.00 -1.34
C GLN A 37 -11.11 3.21 -2.02
N GLY A 38 -12.35 3.51 -1.68
CA GLY A 38 -13.52 2.77 -2.14
C GLY A 38 -13.72 1.47 -1.36
N ASN A 39 -14.91 0.89 -1.54
CA ASN A 39 -15.33 -0.32 -0.86
C ASN A 39 -15.35 -1.52 -1.82
N CYS A 40 -15.16 -2.72 -1.28
CA CYS A 40 -15.21 -3.96 -2.03
C CYS A 40 -15.55 -5.14 -1.09
N GLY A 41 -15.65 -6.35 -1.66
CA GLY A 41 -16.02 -7.55 -0.91
C GLY A 41 -17.54 -7.70 -0.72
N PHE A 42 -17.95 -8.80 -0.10
CA PHE A 42 -19.36 -9.06 0.18
C PHE A 42 -19.90 -8.00 1.15
N THR A 43 -21.09 -7.45 0.85
CA THR A 43 -21.71 -6.35 1.63
C THR A 43 -20.88 -5.06 1.74
N ASN A 44 -19.85 -4.88 0.89
CA ASN A 44 -18.95 -3.72 0.94
C ASN A 44 -18.17 -3.60 2.26
N SER A 45 -17.90 -4.72 2.94
CA SER A 45 -17.16 -4.76 4.22
C SER A 45 -15.66 -4.49 4.10
N GLY A 46 -15.08 -4.68 2.91
CA GLY A 46 -13.67 -4.45 2.64
C GLY A 46 -13.39 -3.13 1.92
N HIS A 47 -12.10 -2.85 1.74
CA HIS A 47 -11.60 -1.67 1.04
C HIS A 47 -10.66 -2.05 -0.10
N ILE A 48 -10.68 -1.26 -1.18
CA ILE A 48 -9.71 -1.44 -2.26
C ILE A 48 -8.39 -0.79 -1.81
N GLU A 49 -7.32 -1.58 -1.82
CA GLU A 49 -5.98 -1.11 -1.48
C GLU A 49 -5.16 -0.79 -2.72
N TYR A 50 -4.45 0.33 -2.65
CA TYR A 50 -3.54 0.82 -3.67
C TYR A 50 -2.17 1.03 -3.04
N LEU A 51 -1.12 0.66 -3.77
CA LEU A 51 0.24 1.07 -3.49
C LEU A 51 0.47 2.41 -4.17
N LEU A 52 0.93 3.39 -3.39
CA LEU A 52 1.23 4.73 -3.85
C LEU A 52 2.71 5.02 -3.62
N ASN A 53 3.43 5.33 -4.70
CA ASN A 53 4.79 5.87 -4.59
C ASN A 53 4.71 7.39 -4.41
N THR A 54 5.11 7.88 -3.23
CA THR A 54 5.06 9.32 -2.93
C THR A 54 6.24 10.09 -3.54
N ASP A 55 7.26 9.41 -4.03
CA ASP A 55 8.41 10.00 -4.71
C ASP A 55 8.13 10.12 -6.23
N ASN A 56 8.36 11.32 -6.77
CA ASN A 56 8.13 11.64 -8.19
C ASN A 56 9.37 11.45 -9.07
N GLY A 57 10.55 11.20 -8.49
CA GLY A 57 11.80 11.04 -9.25
C GLY A 57 12.20 9.57 -9.43
N ASN A 58 11.88 8.73 -8.46
CA ASN A 58 12.42 7.37 -8.38
C ASN A 58 11.35 6.30 -8.46
N ARG A 59 11.73 5.16 -9.06
CA ARG A 59 10.95 3.93 -9.02
C ARG A 59 11.50 3.00 -7.94
N TYR A 60 10.64 2.18 -7.36
CA TYR A 60 11.01 1.30 -6.25
C TYR A 60 10.54 -0.13 -6.50
N ARG A 61 11.31 -1.09 -5.99
CA ARG A 61 10.85 -2.46 -5.71
C ARG A 61 10.35 -2.47 -4.27
N VAL A 62 9.06 -2.71 -4.10
CA VAL A 62 8.39 -2.71 -2.80
C VAL A 62 7.97 -4.12 -2.44
N THR A 63 8.30 -4.56 -1.23
CA THR A 63 7.87 -5.85 -0.68
C THR A 63 6.67 -5.61 0.22
N LEU A 64 5.55 -6.22 -0.11
CA LEU A 64 4.32 -6.20 0.68
C LEU A 64 4.17 -7.54 1.40
N ARG A 65 4.01 -7.49 2.72
CA ARG A 65 3.57 -8.65 3.50
C ARG A 65 2.05 -8.62 3.61
N THR A 66 1.42 -9.72 3.21
CA THR A 66 -0.03 -9.92 3.33
C THR A 66 -0.28 -10.94 4.42
N HIS A 67 -1.03 -10.56 5.44
CA HIS A 67 -1.62 -11.46 6.42
C HIS A 67 -3.07 -11.73 5.99
N TRP A 68 -3.51 -12.97 6.08
CA TRP A 68 -4.89 -13.34 5.79
C TRP A 68 -5.50 -14.15 6.93
N THR A 69 -6.81 -14.00 7.12
CA THR A 69 -7.60 -14.74 8.10
C THR A 69 -8.93 -15.13 7.48
N GLN A 70 -9.31 -16.40 7.62
CA GLN A 70 -10.59 -16.96 7.17
C GLN A 70 -11.16 -17.87 8.26
N GLY A 71 -12.09 -17.36 9.07
CA GLY A 71 -12.55 -18.09 10.25
C GLY A 71 -11.42 -18.31 11.26
N VAL A 72 -11.07 -19.57 11.52
CA VAL A 72 -9.95 -19.95 12.41
C VAL A 72 -8.62 -20.06 11.67
N ASP A 73 -8.66 -20.22 10.35
CA ASP A 73 -7.47 -20.37 9.52
C ASP A 73 -6.83 -19.01 9.27
N ASN A 74 -5.50 -18.97 9.29
CA ASN A 74 -4.74 -17.76 9.03
C ASN A 74 -3.37 -18.09 8.45
N GLY A 75 -2.76 -17.10 7.81
CA GLY A 75 -1.41 -17.23 7.27
C GLY A 75 -0.84 -15.90 6.81
N GLN A 76 0.36 -15.96 6.24
CA GLN A 76 1.02 -14.80 5.66
C GLN A 76 1.84 -15.18 4.43
N PHE A 77 2.01 -14.23 3.51
CA PHE A 77 2.94 -14.35 2.39
C PHE A 77 3.46 -12.97 1.98
N ASP A 78 4.62 -12.96 1.34
CA ASP A 78 5.25 -11.74 0.83
C ASP A 78 5.14 -11.68 -0.70
N GLN A 79 4.91 -10.49 -1.24
CA GLN A 79 4.90 -10.23 -2.67
C GLN A 79 5.73 -8.99 -2.99
N THR A 80 6.47 -9.01 -4.10
CA THR A 80 7.26 -7.85 -4.55
C THR A 80 6.58 -7.18 -5.74
N ILE A 81 6.44 -5.86 -5.67
CA ILE A 81 5.81 -5.04 -6.70
C ILE A 81 6.77 -3.93 -7.09
N ILE A 82 7.02 -3.78 -8.40
CA ILE A 82 7.70 -2.59 -8.92
C ILE A 82 6.65 -1.49 -9.14
N ILE A 83 6.91 -0.31 -8.59
CA ILE A 83 6.07 0.88 -8.72
C ILE A 83 6.91 2.03 -9.28
N LYS A 84 6.40 2.69 -10.33
CA LYS A 84 7.08 3.81 -10.98
C LYS A 84 6.99 5.08 -10.11
N ALA A 85 7.81 6.05 -10.46
CA ALA A 85 7.79 7.37 -9.86
C ALA A 85 6.38 8.00 -9.94
N GLY A 86 5.85 8.45 -8.80
CA GLY A 86 4.52 9.05 -8.68
C GLY A 86 3.37 8.14 -9.11
N GLU A 87 3.58 6.83 -9.21
CA GLU A 87 2.53 5.91 -9.65
C GLU A 87 1.59 5.53 -8.49
N ARG A 88 0.31 5.34 -8.84
CA ARG A 88 -0.65 4.57 -8.05
C ARG A 88 -0.95 3.25 -8.75
N LYS A 89 -0.81 2.17 -7.98
CA LYS A 89 -0.99 0.80 -8.45
C LYS A 89 -2.01 0.08 -7.57
N LEU A 90 -3.04 -0.48 -8.19
CA LEU A 90 -4.01 -1.33 -7.50
C LEU A 90 -3.29 -2.56 -6.93
N ILE A 91 -3.54 -2.87 -5.66
CA ILE A 91 -3.07 -4.10 -5.01
C ILE A 91 -4.19 -5.14 -5.09
N ALA A 92 -5.23 -5.00 -4.27
CA ALA A 92 -6.37 -5.91 -4.18
C ALA A 92 -7.42 -5.38 -3.19
N CYS A 93 -8.54 -6.08 -3.08
CA CYS A 93 -9.50 -5.89 -1.98
C CYS A 93 -8.94 -6.42 -0.64
N THR A 94 -9.36 -5.84 0.49
CA THR A 94 -9.08 -6.38 1.82
C THR A 94 -10.01 -7.55 2.19
N ASP A 95 -11.12 -7.76 1.48
CA ASP A 95 -12.06 -8.85 1.76
C ASP A 95 -12.32 -9.67 0.50
N SER A 96 -12.37 -11.00 0.61
CA SER A 96 -12.79 -11.87 -0.50
C SER A 96 -13.84 -12.90 -0.10
N GLY A 97 -14.71 -13.24 -1.04
CA GLY A 97 -15.73 -14.29 -0.89
C GLY A 97 -17.06 -13.79 -0.32
N GLN A 98 -18.08 -14.66 -0.29
CA GLN A 98 -19.37 -14.41 0.35
C GLN A 98 -19.49 -15.15 1.69
N ILE A 99 -19.11 -16.44 1.75
CA ILE A 99 -19.08 -17.30 2.95
C ILE A 99 -17.98 -18.37 2.72
N SER A 100 -16.96 -18.59 3.54
CA SER A 100 -16.39 -17.77 4.62
C SER A 100 -15.52 -16.64 4.05
N VAL A 101 -15.75 -15.41 4.51
CA VAL A 101 -14.98 -14.24 4.05
C VAL A 101 -13.54 -14.36 4.52
N THR A 102 -12.60 -14.14 3.61
CA THR A 102 -11.18 -14.00 3.95
C THR A 102 -10.85 -12.52 4.05
N HIS A 103 -10.28 -12.12 5.19
CA HIS A 103 -9.79 -10.76 5.43
C HIS A 103 -8.29 -10.71 5.18
N TYR A 104 -7.83 -9.65 4.53
CA TYR A 104 -6.44 -9.40 4.20
C TYR A 104 -5.98 -8.08 4.81
N ASN A 105 -4.83 -8.12 5.48
CA ASN A 105 -4.11 -6.94 5.93
C ASN A 105 -2.73 -6.92 5.27
N ARG A 106 -2.37 -5.79 4.67
CA ARG A 106 -1.14 -5.63 3.91
C ARG A 106 -0.30 -4.50 4.48
N GLN A 107 1.01 -4.72 4.53
CA GLN A 107 1.97 -3.74 4.99
C GLN A 107 3.20 -3.74 4.09
N VAL A 108 3.80 -2.56 3.90
CA VAL A 108 5.12 -2.45 3.27
C VAL A 108 6.15 -2.90 4.30
N VAL A 109 6.96 -3.90 3.96
CA VAL A 109 8.01 -4.46 4.84
C VAL A 109 9.41 -4.30 4.25
N GLY A 110 9.51 -3.83 3.02
CA GLY A 110 10.79 -3.54 2.38
C GLY A 110 10.61 -2.67 1.16
N GLU A 111 11.60 -1.84 0.88
CA GLU A 111 11.66 -0.97 -0.28
C GLU A 111 13.11 -0.86 -0.75
N THR A 112 13.32 -0.92 -2.06
CA THR A 112 14.66 -0.78 -2.65
C THR A 112 14.57 0.08 -3.90
N LEU A 113 15.43 1.08 -3.98
CA LEU A 113 15.59 1.96 -5.14
C LEU A 113 16.05 1.15 -6.37
N LEU A 114 15.51 1.46 -7.56
CA LEU A 114 15.78 0.76 -8.83
C LEU A 114 16.19 1.69 -9.98
#